data_AF-A0A967SV19-F1
#
_entry.id   AF-A0A967SV19-F1
#
_cell.length_a   1.000
_cell.length_b   1.000
_cell.length_c   1.000
_cell.angle_alpha   90.00
_cell.angle_beta   90.00
_cell.angle_gamma   90.00
#
_symmetry.space_group_name_H-M   'P 1'
#
loop_
_entity.id
_entity.type
_entity.pdbx_description
1 polymer ?
#
loop_
_entity_poly.entity_id
_entity_poly.type
_entity_poly.pdbx_seq_one_letter_code
_entity_poly.pdbx_strand_id
1 'polypeptide(L)'
;MTEILLIILTILLSGFFSGSEIAFVSSNRLKLEIESRKASWTGRIVNDFIHNPETFLTTTLVGNNVVNVVYATLMTIFLVGPITEIYQGWMGTMPSEALVLVIQTVIA
;
A
#
# COMPACT_ATOMS: atom_id res chain seq x y z
N MET A 1 10.29 6.61 16.31
CA MET A 1 11.28 6.52 15.21
C MET A 1 11.08 5.23 14.42
N THR A 2 10.85 4.11 15.10
CA THR A 2 10.50 2.82 14.49
C THR A 2 9.21 2.90 13.67
N GLU A 3 8.22 3.67 14.11
CA GLU A 3 6.93 3.86 13.43
C GLU A 3 7.11 4.50 12.06
N ILE A 4 7.92 5.55 11.97
CA ILE A 4 8.20 6.26 10.71
C ILE A 4 8.89 5.33 9.69
N LEU A 5 9.83 4.51 10.14
CA LEU A 5 10.48 3.53 9.26
C LEU A 5 9.48 2.50 8.73
N LEU A 6 8.58 2.00 9.58
CA LEU A 6 7.54 1.07 9.17
C LEU A 6 6.53 1.73 8.23
N ILE A 7 6.15 2.99 8.46
CA ILE A 7 5.27 3.77 7.57
C ILE A 7 5.91 3.91 6.19
N ILE A 8 7.18 4.33 6.12
CA ILE A 8 7.92 4.44 4.86
C ILE A 8 7.96 3.09 4.14
N LEU A 9 8.23 2.01 4.85
CA LEU A 9 8.23 0.66 4.30
C LEU A 9 6.85 0.29 3.72
N THR A 10 5.76 0.58 4.43
CA THR A 10 4.40 0.29 3.93
C THR A 10 4.04 1.12 2.70
N ILE A 11 4.48 2.38 2.62
CA ILE A 11 4.27 3.21 1.41
C ILE A 11 5.02 2.60 0.21
N LEU A 12 6.27 2.16 0.40
CA LEU A 12 7.04 1.49 -0.65
C LEU A 12 6.39 0.18 -1.10
N LEU A 13 5.86 -0.61 -0.16
CA LEU A 13 5.15 -1.85 -0.46
C LEU A 13 3.83 -1.59 -1.21
N SER A 14 3.05 -0.59 -0.80
CA SER A 14 1.81 -0.22 -1.49
C SER A 14 2.10 0.22 -2.93
N GLY A 15 3.12 1.07 -3.11
CA GLY A 15 3.61 1.48 -4.43
C GLY A 15 4.13 0.31 -5.27
N PHE A 16 4.80 -0.68 -4.65
CA PHE A 16 5.24 -1.89 -5.34
C PHE A 16 4.06 -2.74 -5.85
N PHE A 17 3.06 -3.02 -5.00
CA PHE A 17 1.90 -3.80 -5.42
C PHE A 17 1.09 -3.05 -6.50
N SER A 18 0.69 -1.82 -6.24
CA SER A 18 -0.07 -1.02 -7.21
C SER A 18 0.73 -0.78 -8.52
N GLY A 19 2.03 -0.52 -8.43
CA GLY A 19 2.90 -0.36 -9.58
C GLY A 19 3.07 -1.65 -10.40
N SER A 20 3.15 -2.81 -9.73
CA SER A 20 3.21 -4.12 -10.40
C SER A 20 1.91 -4.44 -11.14
N GLU A 21 0.76 -4.10 -10.54
CA GLU A 21 -0.56 -4.23 -11.18
C GLU A 21 -0.64 -3.41 -12.47
N ILE A 22 -0.33 -2.11 -12.37
CA ILE A 22 -0.38 -1.20 -13.52
C ILE A 22 0.61 -1.64 -14.60
N ALA A 23 1.85 -1.99 -14.23
CA ALA A 23 2.86 -2.44 -15.17
C ALA A 23 2.43 -3.72 -15.91
N PHE A 24 1.76 -4.65 -15.24
CA PHE A 24 1.23 -5.86 -15.86
C PHE A 24 0.09 -5.53 -16.83
N VAL A 25 -0.88 -4.70 -16.42
CA VAL A 25 -2.05 -4.33 -17.25
C VAL A 25 -1.65 -3.47 -18.44
N SER A 26 -0.66 -2.58 -18.29
CA SER A 26 -0.20 -1.68 -19.36
C SER A 26 0.80 -2.33 -20.33
N SER A 27 1.30 -3.52 -20.02
CA SER A 27 2.33 -4.18 -20.83
C SER A 27 1.76 -4.82 -22.10
N ASN A 28 2.56 -4.83 -23.17
CA ASN A 28 2.19 -5.50 -24.40
C ASN A 28 2.22 -7.02 -24.23
N ARG A 29 1.06 -7.68 -24.35
CA ARG A 29 0.89 -9.13 -24.22
C ARG A 29 1.83 -9.93 -25.11
N LEU A 30 2.05 -9.52 -26.37
CA LEU A 30 2.96 -10.21 -27.28
C LEU A 30 4.40 -10.17 -26.76
N LYS A 31 4.84 -9.01 -26.25
CA LYS A 31 6.18 -8.85 -25.67
C LYS A 31 6.33 -9.71 -24.42
N LEU A 32 5.32 -9.71 -23.55
CA LEU A 32 5.28 -10.53 -22.35
C LEU A 32 5.34 -12.03 -22.66
N GLU A 33 4.65 -12.48 -23.70
CA GLU A 33 4.67 -13.89 -24.11
C GLU A 33 5.98 -14.33 -24.79
N ILE A 34 6.67 -13.41 -25.47
CA ILE A 34 8.04 -13.67 -25.96
C ILE A 34 9.00 -13.80 -24.78
N GLU A 35 8.90 -12.91 -23.78
CA GLU A 35 9.72 -12.95 -22.57
C GLU A 35 9.44 -14.20 -21.72
N SER A 36 8.19 -14.65 -21.65
CA SER A 36 7.80 -15.83 -20.87
C SER A 36 8.38 -17.14 -21.41
N ARG A 37 8.69 -17.17 -22.72
CA ARG A 37 9.31 -18.32 -23.41
C ARG A 37 10.82 -18.39 -23.22
N LYS A 38 11.46 -17.36 -22.64
CA LYS A 38 12.89 -17.43 -22.30
C LYS A 38 13.09 -18.41 -21.14
N ALA A 39 14.13 -19.24 -21.21
CA ALA A 39 14.49 -20.20 -20.16
C ALA A 39 15.16 -19.50 -18.96
N SER A 40 14.45 -18.54 -18.34
CA SER A 40 14.88 -17.81 -17.16
C SER A 40 13.87 -18.01 -16.02
N TRP A 41 14.33 -17.80 -14.78
CA TRP A 41 13.45 -17.87 -13.62
C TRP A 41 12.31 -16.84 -13.70
N THR A 42 12.63 -15.62 -14.13
CA THR A 42 11.65 -14.56 -14.39
C THR A 42 10.66 -14.95 -15.50
N GLY A 43 11.14 -15.60 -16.57
CA GLY A 43 10.29 -16.06 -17.68
C GLY A 43 9.20 -17.03 -17.22
N ARG A 44 9.53 -17.95 -16.31
CA ARG A 44 8.55 -18.88 -15.70
C ARG A 44 7.46 -18.15 -14.89
N ILE A 45 7.86 -17.22 -14.03
CA ILE A 45 6.92 -16.43 -13.21
C ILE A 45 5.97 -15.62 -14.10
N VAL A 46 6.54 -14.95 -15.10
CA VAL A 46 5.78 -14.16 -16.08
C VAL A 46 4.85 -15.07 -16.89
N ASN A 47 5.29 -16.27 -17.25
CA ASN A 47 4.45 -17.24 -17.94
C ASN A 47 3.19 -17.61 -17.13
N ASP A 48 3.36 -17.91 -15.85
CA ASP A 48 2.27 -18.32 -14.97
C ASP A 48 1.25 -17.18 -14.79
N PHE A 49 1.73 -15.94 -14.63
CA PHE A 49 0.87 -14.76 -14.49
C PHE A 49 0.14 -14.38 -15.79
N ILE A 50 0.75 -14.53 -16.96
CA ILE A 50 0.07 -14.28 -18.24
C ILE A 50 -1.04 -15.31 -18.51
N HIS A 51 -0.83 -16.57 -18.15
CA HIS A 51 -1.82 -17.63 -18.34
C HIS A 51 -2.96 -17.54 -17.31
N ASN A 52 -2.67 -17.04 -16.10
CA ASN A 52 -3.66 -16.85 -15.03
C ASN A 52 -3.64 -15.40 -14.50
N PRO A 53 -4.04 -14.41 -15.32
CA PRO A 53 -3.95 -13.00 -14.97
C PRO A 53 -4.84 -12.65 -13.77
N GLU A 54 -5.96 -13.35 -13.61
CA GLU A 54 -6.86 -13.18 -12.46
C GLU A 54 -6.13 -13.45 -11.14
N THR A 55 -5.32 -14.51 -11.06
CA THR A 55 -4.56 -14.82 -9.84
C THR A 55 -3.56 -13.72 -9.51
N PHE A 56 -2.87 -13.17 -10.52
CA PHE A 56 -1.94 -12.06 -10.33
C PHE A 56 -2.66 -10.80 -9.84
N LEU A 57 -3.74 -10.41 -10.51
CA LEU A 57 -4.52 -9.21 -10.17
C LEU A 57 -5.12 -9.32 -8.76
N THR A 58 -5.77 -10.45 -8.44
CA THR A 58 -6.36 -10.65 -7.10
C THR A 58 -5.28 -10.67 -6.02
N THR A 59 -4.15 -11.32 -6.25
CA THR A 59 -3.05 -11.34 -5.26
C THR A 59 -2.48 -9.95 -5.03
N THR A 60 -2.32 -9.16 -6.09
CA THR A 60 -1.80 -7.79 -6.01
C THR A 60 -2.80 -6.86 -5.33
N LEU A 61 -4.09 -7.00 -5.62
CA LEU A 61 -5.18 -6.26 -4.97
C LEU A 61 -5.24 -6.57 -3.47
N VAL A 62 -5.20 -7.86 -3.09
CA VAL A 62 -5.20 -8.28 -1.68
C VAL A 62 -3.94 -7.78 -0.97
N GLY A 63 -2.77 -7.89 -1.61
CA GLY A 63 -1.51 -7.40 -1.08
C GLY A 63 -1.55 -5.89 -0.81
N ASN A 64 -2.04 -5.10 -1.78
CA ASN A 64 -2.18 -3.66 -1.61
C ASN A 64 -3.15 -3.31 -0.48
N ASN A 65 -4.29 -4.00 -0.40
CA ASN A 65 -5.27 -3.79 0.67
C ASN A 65 -4.70 -4.10 2.06
N VAL A 66 -3.96 -5.20 2.20
CA VAL A 66 -3.30 -5.55 3.47
C VAL A 66 -2.29 -4.47 3.86
N VAL A 67 -1.45 -4.03 2.92
CA VAL A 67 -0.45 -2.98 3.18
C VAL A 67 -1.12 -1.66 3.59
N ASN A 68 -2.22 -1.27 2.93
CA ASN A 68 -2.94 -0.05 3.26
C ASN A 68 -3.56 -0.10 4.66
N VAL A 69 -4.11 -1.24 5.08
CA VAL A 69 -4.64 -1.42 6.45
C VAL A 69 -3.52 -1.29 7.49
N VAL A 70 -2.35 -1.89 7.23
CA VAL A 70 -1.18 -1.77 8.12
C VAL A 70 -0.70 -0.32 8.18
N TYR A 71 -0.58 0.34 7.03
CA TYR A 71 -0.21 1.76 6.94
C TYR A 71 -1.18 2.64 7.73
N ALA A 72 -2.49 2.51 7.52
CA ALA A 72 -3.51 3.28 8.23
C ALA A 72 -3.42 3.06 9.75
N THR A 73 -3.22 1.81 10.19
CA THR A 73 -3.04 1.49 11.62
C THR A 73 -1.81 2.17 12.21
N LEU A 74 -0.67 2.14 11.51
CA LEU A 74 0.55 2.81 11.94
C LEU A 74 0.39 4.33 11.97
N MET A 75 -0.30 4.91 10.98
CA MET A 75 -0.62 6.34 10.94
C MET A 75 -1.53 6.76 12.08
N THR A 76 -2.55 5.97 12.42
CA THR A 76 -3.41 6.21 13.60
C THR A 76 -2.58 6.29 14.89
N ILE A 77 -1.67 5.34 15.10
CA ILE A 77 -0.80 5.32 16.28
C ILE A 77 0.15 6.53 16.28
N PHE A 78 0.71 6.88 15.12
CA PHE A 78 1.65 7.99 15.00
C PHE A 78 0.98 9.37 15.18
N LEU A 79 -0.23 9.54 14.64
CA LEU A 79 -0.92 10.83 14.58
C LEU A 79 -1.67 11.20 15.86
N VAL A 80 -1.99 10.24 16.74
CA VAL A 80 -2.80 10.51 17.96
C VAL A 80 -2.16 11.57 18.85
N GLY A 81 -0.84 11.51 19.07
CA GLY A 81 -0.10 12.47 19.88
C GLY A 81 -0.10 13.87 19.27
N PRO A 82 0.46 14.04 18.04
CA PRO A 82 0.51 15.33 17.36
C PRO A 82 -0.86 16.00 17.22
N ILE A 83 -1.91 15.25 16.85
CA ILE A 83 -3.26 15.81 16.73
C ILE A 83 -3.77 16.31 18.08
N THR A 84 -3.57 15.55 19.16
CA THR A 84 -4.03 15.92 20.50
C THR A 84 -3.29 17.14 21.03
N GLU A 85 -1.96 17.20 20.87
CA GLU A 85 -1.13 18.33 21.29
C GLU A 85 -1.50 19.62 20.54
N ILE A 86 -1.66 19.54 19.22
CA ILE A 86 -2.09 20.68 18.41
C ILE A 86 -3.49 21.13 18.82
N TYR A 87 -4.45 20.21 18.94
CA TYR A 87 -5.81 20.57 19.32
C TYR A 87 -5.85 21.24 20.71
N GLN A 88 -5.16 20.68 21.70
CA GLN A 88 -5.11 21.23 23.05
C GLN A 88 -4.44 22.61 23.06
N GLY A 89 -3.38 22.82 22.26
CA GLY A 89 -2.72 24.11 22.16
C GLY A 89 -3.62 25.22 21.61
N TRP A 90 -4.58 24.89 20.74
CA TRP A 90 -5.48 25.86 20.12
C TRP A 90 -6.78 26.04 20.90
N MET A 91 -7.35 24.95 21.44
CA MET A 91 -8.67 24.94 22.08
C MET A 91 -8.62 24.92 23.61
N GLY A 92 -7.47 24.60 24.21
CA GLY A 92 -7.30 24.48 25.66
C GLY A 92 -8.04 23.29 26.29
N THR A 93 -8.65 22.43 25.48
CA THR A 93 -9.44 21.26 25.90
C THR A 93 -8.94 20.00 25.20
N MET A 94 -9.30 18.82 25.74
CA MET A 94 -9.01 17.54 25.08
C MET A 94 -10.00 17.30 23.94
N PRO A 95 -9.53 16.84 22.76
CA PRO A 95 -10.42 16.51 21.65
C PRO A 95 -11.25 15.26 21.99
N SER A 96 -12.43 15.14 21.37
CA SER A 96 -13.20 13.90 21.42
C SER A 96 -12.54 12.82 20.55
N GLU A 97 -12.65 11.55 20.95
CA GLU A 97 -12.09 10.41 20.21
C GLU A 97 -12.59 10.37 18.75
N ALA A 98 -13.88 10.65 18.54
CA ALA A 98 -14.47 10.70 17.20
C ALA A 98 -13.82 11.78 16.31
N LEU A 99 -13.52 12.95 16.87
CA LEU A 99 -12.86 14.03 16.13
C LEU A 99 -11.43 13.65 15.75
N VAL A 100 -10.70 13.02 16.66
CA VAL A 100 -9.35 12.51 16.37
C VAL A 100 -9.37 11.49 15.24
N LEU A 101 -10.31 10.53 15.28
CA LEU A 101 -10.45 9.51 14.22
C LEU A 101 -10.78 10.11 12.85
N VAL A 102 -11.66 11.12 12.80
CA VAL A 102 -11.98 11.82 11.55
C VAL A 102 -10.76 12.53 10.98
N ILE A 103 -10.01 13.24 11.80
CA ILE A 103 -8.78 13.92 11.37
C ILE A 103 -7.75 12.89 10.90
N GLN A 104 -7.57 11.79 11.64
CA GLN A 104 -6.66 10.72 11.25
C GLN A 104 -7.03 10.09 9.90
N THR A 105 -8.32 9.85 9.64
CA THR A 105 -8.79 9.26 8.37
C THR A 105 -8.56 10.19 7.18
N VAL A 106 -8.55 11.51 7.39
CA VAL A 106 -8.28 12.49 6.33
C VAL A 106 -6.77 12.61 6.05
N ILE A 107 -5.93 12.44 7.08
CA ILE A 107 -4.48 12.60 6.96
C ILE A 107 -3.79 11.32 6.50
N ALA A 108 -4.23 10.16 6.99
CA ALA A 108 -3.67 8.86 6.65
C ALA A 108 -4.04 8.48 5.21
#